data_AF-A0A9W9TK28-F1
#
_entry.id   AF-A0A9W9TK28-F1
#
_cell.length_a   1.000
_cell.length_b   1.000
_cell.length_c   1.000
_cell.angle_alpha   90.00
_cell.angle_beta   90.00
_cell.angle_gamma   90.00
#
_symmetry.space_group_name_H-M   'P 1'
#
loop_
_entity.id
_entity.type
_entity.pdbx_description
1 polymer ?
#
loop_
_entity_poly.entity_id
_entity_poly.type
_entity_poly.pdbx_seq_one_letter_code
_entity_poly.pdbx_strand_id
1 'polypeptide(L)'
;MANTANYESHDWERDMTLAQEAHIDAFALNMAYSVGAHENTIETAFQVAEKQNFQLFFSFDYVGNGSWPQADVLHLLQKYSSSSAHYRHNNKPFVSTFEGFDNADDWKEIKNKTKCFFVPDWSSVGAKAALQLADGVADGLFSWAAWPSGGGKMNTLEDAAFIDSLKAADKPYMMPISPWFFADMPFYGKNFSFHGGSLWNERWVEVFYIDPEWVEIISWNDYGESHYIGPLNEKGFQLFDADKGSYNYARGMPHDGWRLQLPFAIDVYKNGTASVKQESLVMWYRTQSESACGNKSSVDDDLKKAGAHKNQIFFSALLGSNASIKATFGDMEKHAS
;
A
#
# COMPACT_ATOMS: atom_id res chain seq x y z
N MET A 1 -3.11 13.48 -4.23
CA MET A 1 -3.36 12.30 -5.07
C MET A 1 -2.85 12.55 -6.50
N ALA A 2 -1.56 12.33 -6.75
CA ALA A 2 -0.98 12.66 -8.07
C ALA A 2 -1.49 11.72 -9.18
N ASN A 3 -1.62 10.43 -8.87
CA ASN A 3 -1.91 9.39 -9.87
C ASN A 3 -3.39 9.36 -10.31
N THR A 4 -4.25 10.15 -9.67
CA THR A 4 -5.68 10.26 -9.97
C THR A 4 -6.10 11.67 -10.39
N ALA A 5 -5.15 12.59 -10.62
CA ALA A 5 -5.46 13.99 -10.93
C ALA A 5 -6.36 14.18 -12.16
N ASN A 6 -6.23 13.27 -13.14
CA ASN A 6 -7.02 13.25 -14.37
C ASN A 6 -8.07 12.12 -14.41
N TYR A 7 -8.40 11.51 -13.27
CA TYR A 7 -9.45 10.48 -13.22
C TYR A 7 -10.83 11.11 -13.41
N GLU A 8 -11.63 10.44 -14.22
CA GLU A 8 -13.06 10.72 -14.39
C GLU A 8 -13.87 9.69 -13.61
N SER A 9 -15.19 9.87 -13.52
CA SER A 9 -16.05 8.95 -12.76
C SER A 9 -15.89 7.49 -13.18
N HIS A 10 -15.69 7.20 -14.46
CA HIS A 10 -15.56 5.83 -14.96
C HIS A 10 -14.22 5.17 -14.57
N ASP A 11 -13.16 5.96 -14.35
CA ASP A 11 -11.89 5.44 -13.86
C ASP A 11 -12.04 4.97 -12.41
N TRP A 12 -12.66 5.82 -11.56
CA TRP A 12 -13.00 5.45 -10.19
C TRP A 12 -13.95 4.26 -10.12
N GLU A 13 -14.98 4.24 -10.98
CA GLU A 13 -15.97 3.16 -11.02
C GLU A 13 -15.31 1.81 -11.34
N ARG A 14 -14.40 1.82 -12.32
CA ARG A 14 -13.62 0.65 -12.69
C ARG A 14 -12.74 0.18 -11.54
N ASP A 15 -11.98 1.09 -10.93
CA ASP A 15 -11.04 0.74 -9.88
C ASP A 15 -11.73 0.21 -8.62
N MET A 16 -12.82 0.84 -8.19
CA MET A 16 -13.63 0.38 -7.05
C MET A 16 -14.29 -0.98 -7.34
N THR A 17 -14.78 -1.20 -8.56
CA THR A 17 -15.32 -2.52 -8.96
C THR A 17 -14.25 -3.60 -8.84
N LEU A 18 -13.06 -3.34 -9.39
CA LEU A 18 -11.92 -4.26 -9.34
C LEU A 18 -11.41 -4.51 -7.93
N ALA A 19 -11.53 -3.52 -7.03
CA ALA A 19 -11.20 -3.66 -5.62
C ALA A 19 -12.24 -4.51 -4.87
N GLN A 20 -13.53 -4.27 -5.11
CA GLN A 20 -14.62 -5.10 -4.56
C GLN A 20 -14.52 -6.55 -5.03
N GLU A 21 -14.22 -6.79 -6.31
CA GLU A 21 -13.95 -8.13 -6.85
C GLU A 21 -12.76 -8.82 -6.15
N ALA A 22 -11.76 -8.04 -5.72
CA ALA A 22 -10.62 -8.51 -4.96
C ALA A 22 -10.90 -8.62 -3.44
N HIS A 23 -12.12 -8.30 -2.98
CA HIS A 23 -12.56 -8.24 -1.57
C HIS A 23 -11.91 -7.13 -0.71
N ILE A 24 -11.36 -6.10 -1.35
CA ILE A 24 -10.84 -4.91 -0.65
C ILE A 24 -12.01 -4.04 -0.20
N ASP A 25 -12.01 -3.58 1.04
CA ASP A 25 -13.14 -2.85 1.63
C ASP A 25 -13.12 -1.35 1.33
N ALA A 26 -11.93 -0.75 1.30
CA ALA A 26 -11.76 0.68 1.21
C ALA A 26 -10.47 1.09 0.49
N PHE A 27 -10.46 2.31 -0.04
CA PHE A 27 -9.21 2.96 -0.46
C PHE A 27 -8.75 4.03 0.54
N ALA A 28 -7.46 3.98 0.87
CA ALA A 28 -6.73 5.08 1.48
C ALA A 28 -6.44 6.13 0.39
N LEU A 29 -7.06 7.30 0.49
CA LEU A 29 -6.81 8.43 -0.40
C LEU A 29 -5.53 9.14 0.02
N ASN A 30 -4.38 8.60 -0.41
CA ASN A 30 -3.07 9.20 -0.12
C ASN A 30 -2.86 10.51 -0.93
N MET A 31 -2.62 11.61 -0.22
CA MET A 31 -2.53 12.92 -0.83
C MET A 31 -1.51 13.86 -0.20
N ALA A 32 -0.50 14.23 -0.99
CA ALA A 32 0.35 15.37 -0.67
C ALA A 32 -0.48 16.68 -0.62
N TYR A 33 -0.05 17.64 0.19
CA TYR A 33 -0.74 18.92 0.28
C TYR A 33 -0.65 19.72 -1.03
N SER A 34 -1.79 20.19 -1.52
CA SER A 34 -1.85 21.12 -2.65
C SER A 34 -3.17 21.86 -2.64
N VAL A 35 -3.12 23.20 -2.64
CA VAL A 35 -4.32 24.05 -2.60
C VAL A 35 -5.17 23.80 -3.84
N GLY A 36 -6.41 23.32 -3.66
CA GLY A 36 -7.42 23.13 -4.70
C GLY A 36 -7.16 21.98 -5.69
N ALA A 37 -5.93 21.46 -5.79
CA ALA A 37 -5.56 20.47 -6.81
C ALA A 37 -6.25 19.10 -6.63
N HIS A 38 -6.83 18.83 -5.46
CA HIS A 38 -7.46 17.56 -5.15
C HIS A 38 -8.98 17.64 -5.04
N GLU A 39 -9.59 18.84 -5.03
CA GLU A 39 -11.00 19.00 -4.72
C GLU A 39 -11.91 18.21 -5.67
N ASN A 40 -11.73 18.39 -6.98
CA ASN A 40 -12.55 17.72 -7.99
C ASN A 40 -12.39 16.20 -7.96
N THR A 41 -11.16 15.70 -7.78
CA THR A 41 -10.91 14.26 -7.75
C THR A 41 -11.42 13.61 -6.45
N ILE A 42 -11.34 14.30 -5.30
CA ILE A 42 -11.92 13.81 -4.05
C ILE A 42 -13.44 13.76 -4.17
N GLU A 43 -14.06 14.84 -4.66
CA GLU A 43 -15.51 14.91 -4.83
C GLU A 43 -16.02 13.80 -5.76
N THR A 44 -15.36 13.61 -6.91
CA THR A 44 -15.69 12.54 -7.85
C THR A 44 -15.54 11.16 -7.22
N ALA A 45 -14.46 10.92 -6.47
CA ALA A 45 -14.23 9.64 -5.80
C ALA A 45 -15.36 9.34 -4.79
N PHE A 46 -15.71 10.27 -3.91
CA PHE A 46 -16.79 10.07 -2.93
C PHE A 46 -18.15 9.86 -3.61
N GLN A 47 -18.48 10.61 -4.65
CA GLN A 47 -19.74 10.43 -5.38
C GLN A 47 -19.85 9.05 -6.05
N VAL A 48 -18.74 8.51 -6.58
CA VAL A 48 -18.72 7.17 -7.17
C VAL A 48 -18.78 6.09 -6.08
N ALA A 49 -18.01 6.26 -5.00
CA ALA A 49 -17.99 5.33 -3.88
C ALA A 49 -19.37 5.20 -3.21
N GLU A 50 -20.11 6.30 -3.04
CA GLU A 50 -21.48 6.27 -2.52
C GLU A 50 -22.42 5.47 -3.43
N LYS A 51 -22.28 5.61 -4.76
CA LYS A 51 -23.11 4.86 -5.73
C LYS A 51 -22.78 3.36 -5.74
N GLN A 52 -21.52 3.00 -5.52
CA GLN A 52 -21.06 1.60 -5.54
C GLN A 52 -21.01 0.96 -4.15
N ASN A 53 -21.40 1.68 -3.10
CA ASN A 53 -21.27 1.24 -1.72
C ASN A 53 -19.83 0.80 -1.38
N PHE A 54 -18.85 1.52 -1.90
CA PHE A 54 -17.43 1.35 -1.61
C PHE A 54 -16.99 2.36 -0.56
N GLN A 55 -15.95 2.05 0.21
CA GLN A 55 -15.49 2.91 1.30
C GLN A 55 -14.19 3.64 0.94
N LEU A 56 -14.01 4.83 1.48
CA LEU A 56 -12.85 5.71 1.29
C LEU A 56 -12.46 6.29 2.65
N PHE A 57 -11.17 6.52 2.87
CA PHE A 57 -10.70 7.36 3.97
C PHE A 57 -9.51 8.19 3.53
N PHE A 58 -9.23 9.28 4.26
CA PHE A 58 -8.09 10.12 3.94
C PHE A 58 -6.81 9.57 4.56
N SER A 59 -5.75 9.55 3.76
CA SER A 59 -4.36 9.40 4.19
C SER A 59 -3.62 10.69 3.82
N PHE A 60 -3.51 11.64 4.75
CA PHE A 60 -2.82 12.89 4.46
C PHE A 60 -1.32 12.68 4.42
N ASP A 61 -0.68 12.92 3.28
CA ASP A 61 0.78 12.84 3.14
C ASP A 61 1.40 14.19 3.51
N TYR A 62 2.10 14.21 4.63
CA TYR A 62 2.72 15.39 5.21
C TYR A 62 4.12 15.68 4.67
N VAL A 63 4.69 14.80 3.85
CA VAL A 63 6.07 14.92 3.33
C VAL A 63 6.14 15.08 1.82
N GLY A 64 5.09 14.68 1.08
CA GLY A 64 5.08 14.70 -0.38
C GLY A 64 5.11 16.10 -1.00
N ASN A 65 4.56 17.12 -0.33
CA ASN A 65 4.64 18.53 -0.78
C ASN A 65 4.53 19.51 0.41
N GLY A 66 5.19 19.16 1.51
CA GLY A 66 5.09 19.86 2.79
C GLY A 66 3.88 19.43 3.63
N SER A 67 3.90 19.82 4.91
CA SER A 67 2.86 19.46 5.88
C SER A 67 1.49 20.02 5.50
N TRP A 68 0.46 19.22 5.73
CA TRP A 68 -0.92 19.68 5.62
C TRP A 68 -1.25 20.71 6.71
N PRO A 69 -1.78 21.90 6.36
CA PRO A 69 -2.29 22.83 7.34
C PRO A 69 -3.49 22.23 8.10
N GLN A 70 -3.51 22.40 9.42
CA GLN A 70 -4.58 21.91 10.29
C GLN A 70 -5.99 22.32 9.81
N ALA A 71 -6.15 23.55 9.32
CA ALA A 71 -7.43 24.08 8.85
C ALA A 71 -7.96 23.33 7.61
N ASP A 72 -7.07 22.90 6.72
CA ASP A 72 -7.45 22.19 5.49
C ASP A 72 -7.80 20.73 5.78
N VAL A 73 -7.08 20.09 6.71
CA VAL A 73 -7.45 18.76 7.24
C VAL A 73 -8.84 18.82 7.87
N LEU A 74 -9.09 19.82 8.73
CA LEU A 74 -10.41 20.04 9.32
C LEU A 74 -11.49 20.23 8.27
N HIS A 75 -11.23 21.06 7.25
CA HIS A 75 -12.18 21.32 6.17
C HIS A 75 -12.59 20.04 5.44
N LEU A 76 -11.62 19.23 5.00
CA LEU A 76 -11.89 17.99 4.29
C LEU A 76 -12.62 16.97 5.17
N LEU A 77 -12.18 16.78 6.41
CA LEU A 77 -12.85 15.88 7.33
C LEU A 77 -14.28 16.33 7.62
N GLN A 78 -14.54 17.61 7.86
CA GLN A 78 -15.90 18.09 8.09
C GLN A 78 -16.80 17.94 6.86
N LYS A 79 -16.24 18.09 5.65
CA LYS A 79 -16.99 17.94 4.40
C LYS A 79 -17.40 16.49 4.13
N TYR A 80 -16.51 15.52 4.35
CA TYR A 80 -16.72 14.14 3.90
C TYR A 80 -16.97 13.11 5.01
N SER A 81 -16.69 13.43 6.28
CA SER A 81 -16.87 12.48 7.40
C SER A 81 -18.33 12.06 7.61
N SER A 82 -19.32 12.71 7.01
CA SER A 82 -20.74 12.31 7.06
C SER A 82 -21.19 11.49 5.85
N SER A 83 -20.36 11.37 4.80
CA SER A 83 -20.65 10.55 3.63
C SER A 83 -20.85 9.09 4.02
N SER A 84 -21.76 8.41 3.31
CA SER A 84 -21.97 6.96 3.45
C SER A 84 -20.78 6.14 2.93
N ALA A 85 -19.93 6.75 2.11
CA ALA A 85 -18.70 6.16 1.60
C ALA A 85 -17.47 6.44 2.48
N HIS A 86 -17.57 7.25 3.55
CA HIS A 86 -16.42 7.46 4.44
C HIS A 86 -16.27 6.27 5.39
N TYR A 87 -15.16 5.54 5.30
CA TYR A 87 -14.88 4.36 6.14
C TYR A 87 -14.92 4.73 7.61
N ARG A 88 -15.58 3.89 8.42
CA ARG A 88 -15.73 4.11 9.86
C ARG A 88 -15.22 2.91 10.64
N HIS A 89 -14.53 3.20 11.74
CA HIS A 89 -14.24 2.23 12.78
C HIS A 89 -15.01 2.62 14.04
N ASN A 90 -15.82 1.69 14.57
CA ASN A 90 -16.67 1.94 15.74
C ASN A 90 -17.52 3.23 15.62
N ASN A 91 -18.16 3.41 14.45
CA ASN A 91 -18.95 4.58 14.05
C ASN A 91 -18.20 5.92 13.93
N LYS A 92 -16.89 5.95 14.19
CA LYS A 92 -16.06 7.15 14.02
C LYS A 92 -15.46 7.21 12.62
N PRO A 93 -15.42 8.38 11.95
CA PRO A 93 -14.72 8.53 10.67
C PRO A 93 -13.25 8.11 10.82
N PHE A 94 -12.78 7.17 10.02
CA PHE A 94 -11.40 6.72 10.04
C PHE A 94 -10.51 7.68 9.24
N VAL A 95 -9.30 7.93 9.72
CA VAL A 95 -8.31 8.82 9.08
C VAL A 95 -6.90 8.32 9.39
N SER A 96 -6.00 8.41 8.41
CA SER A 96 -4.57 8.15 8.57
C SER A 96 -3.72 9.31 8.01
N THR A 97 -2.41 9.19 8.20
CA THR A 97 -1.40 10.03 7.54
C THR A 97 -0.26 9.18 7.03
N PHE A 98 0.48 9.70 6.06
CA PHE A 98 1.85 9.29 5.80
C PHE A 98 2.77 10.35 6.43
N GLU A 99 3.53 9.92 7.44
CA GLU A 99 4.36 10.78 8.29
C GLU A 99 3.57 11.97 8.91
N GLY A 100 4.28 13.06 9.26
CA GLY A 100 3.68 14.25 9.88
C GLY A 100 3.74 14.30 11.40
N PHE A 101 4.67 13.56 12.02
CA PHE A 101 4.84 13.51 13.47
C PHE A 101 5.15 14.89 14.10
N ASP A 102 5.83 15.79 13.36
CA ASP A 102 6.09 17.17 13.79
C ASP A 102 4.80 18.00 13.92
N ASN A 103 3.71 17.55 13.28
CA ASN A 103 2.38 18.16 13.33
C ASN A 103 1.41 17.40 14.27
N ALA A 104 1.91 16.48 15.11
CA ALA A 104 1.04 15.65 15.96
C ALA A 104 0.10 16.45 16.88
N ASP A 105 0.54 17.62 17.39
CA ASP A 105 -0.29 18.44 18.28
C ASP A 105 -1.54 19.02 17.59
N ASP A 106 -1.50 19.24 16.27
CA ASP A 106 -2.65 19.71 15.48
C ASP A 106 -3.83 18.73 15.60
N TRP A 107 -3.51 17.43 15.73
CA TRP A 107 -4.50 16.35 15.80
C TRP A 107 -5.33 16.36 17.08
N LYS A 108 -4.89 17.03 18.15
CA LYS A 108 -5.70 17.20 19.37
C LYS A 108 -7.00 17.95 19.05
N GLU A 109 -6.87 19.07 18.32
CA GLU A 109 -8.03 19.86 17.91
C GLU A 109 -8.81 19.20 16.77
N ILE A 110 -8.11 18.61 15.77
CA ILE A 110 -8.75 17.90 14.67
C ILE A 110 -9.68 16.82 15.23
N LYS A 111 -9.16 15.91 16.05
CA LYS A 111 -9.97 14.85 16.68
C LYS A 111 -11.08 15.42 17.56
N ASN A 112 -10.81 16.50 18.30
CA ASN A 112 -11.85 17.12 19.12
C ASN A 112 -13.03 17.62 18.27
N LYS A 113 -12.77 18.20 17.10
CA LYS A 113 -13.81 18.76 16.21
C LYS A 113 -14.50 17.71 15.34
N THR A 114 -13.78 16.71 14.84
CA THR A 114 -14.30 15.73 13.87
C THR A 114 -14.74 14.43 14.52
N LYS A 115 -14.25 14.14 15.73
CA LYS A 115 -14.43 12.87 16.43
C LYS A 115 -13.93 11.66 15.62
N CYS A 116 -12.93 11.86 14.76
CA CYS A 116 -12.35 10.79 13.97
C CYS A 116 -11.62 9.75 14.84
N PHE A 117 -11.50 8.53 14.28
CA PHE A 117 -10.58 7.50 14.73
C PHE A 117 -9.28 7.65 13.92
N PHE A 118 -8.17 7.93 14.61
CA PHE A 118 -6.95 8.39 13.97
C PHE A 118 -5.82 7.35 14.07
N VAL A 119 -5.36 6.84 12.92
CA VAL A 119 -4.30 5.81 12.81
C VAL A 119 -3.20 6.33 11.88
N PRO A 120 -2.28 7.18 12.36
CA PRO A 120 -1.18 7.69 11.54
C PRO A 120 -0.11 6.63 11.29
N ASP A 121 0.56 6.74 10.14
CA ASP A 121 1.93 6.27 10.03
C ASP A 121 2.89 7.37 10.48
N TRP A 122 3.59 7.10 11.59
CA TRP A 122 4.70 7.92 12.09
C TRP A 122 5.94 7.03 12.27
N SER A 123 6.17 6.13 11.31
CA SER A 123 7.24 5.13 11.40
C SER A 123 8.62 5.74 11.59
N SER A 124 8.89 6.94 11.04
CA SER A 124 10.20 7.60 11.14
C SER A 124 10.68 7.89 12.57
N VAL A 125 9.77 8.05 13.54
CA VAL A 125 10.15 8.24 14.96
C VAL A 125 10.18 6.93 15.76
N GLY A 126 9.72 5.83 15.17
CA GLY A 126 9.57 4.52 15.81
C GLY A 126 8.30 4.40 16.68
N ALA A 127 7.78 3.18 16.81
CA ALA A 127 6.47 2.90 17.42
C ALA A 127 6.26 3.51 18.82
N LYS A 128 7.25 3.36 19.72
CA LYS A 128 7.13 3.85 21.09
C LYS A 128 7.05 5.38 21.17
N ALA A 129 7.86 6.09 20.38
CA ALA A 129 7.83 7.55 20.35
C ALA A 129 6.54 8.04 19.67
N ALA A 130 6.17 7.44 18.53
CA ALA A 130 4.93 7.74 17.82
C ALA A 130 3.70 7.66 18.73
N LEU A 131 3.61 6.61 19.55
CA LEU A 131 2.49 6.41 20.47
C LEU A 131 2.40 7.48 21.57
N GLN A 132 3.50 8.13 21.92
CA GLN A 132 3.56 9.13 22.99
C GLN A 132 3.32 10.56 22.49
N LEU A 133 3.42 10.80 21.18
CA LEU A 133 3.26 12.13 20.61
C LEU A 133 1.89 12.73 20.91
N ALA A 134 1.89 14.04 21.13
CA ALA A 134 0.71 14.84 21.40
C ALA A 134 -0.19 14.23 22.50
N ASP A 135 0.42 13.80 23.61
CA ASP A 135 -0.24 13.17 24.75
C ASP A 135 -1.03 11.89 24.37
N GLY A 136 -0.50 11.13 23.40
CA GLY A 136 -1.09 9.88 22.94
C GLY A 136 -2.31 10.05 22.06
N VAL A 137 -2.31 11.09 21.22
CA VAL A 137 -3.45 11.50 20.37
C VAL A 137 -3.91 10.41 19.39
N ALA A 138 -3.01 9.55 18.91
CA ALA A 138 -3.32 8.48 17.97
C ALA A 138 -4.21 7.40 18.62
N ASP A 139 -5.24 6.92 17.93
CA ASP A 139 -6.09 5.81 18.40
C ASP A 139 -5.52 4.43 18.04
N GLY A 140 -4.64 4.36 17.04
CA GLY A 140 -3.84 3.20 16.64
C GLY A 140 -2.60 3.68 15.91
N LEU A 141 -1.74 2.77 15.45
CA LEU A 141 -0.62 3.15 14.56
C LEU A 141 -0.57 2.25 13.34
N PHE A 142 -0.15 2.86 12.23
CA PHE A 142 0.21 2.20 10.99
C PHE A 142 1.74 2.19 10.87
N SER A 143 2.30 1.13 10.30
CA SER A 143 3.71 1.08 9.92
C SER A 143 3.86 1.24 8.41
N TRP A 144 4.93 1.88 7.94
CA TRP A 144 5.30 1.90 6.51
C TRP A 144 6.28 0.78 6.13
N ALA A 145 6.57 -0.16 7.04
CA ALA A 145 7.56 -1.23 6.86
C ALA A 145 7.00 -2.42 6.04
N ALA A 146 6.58 -2.19 4.79
CA ALA A 146 6.05 -3.24 3.90
C ALA A 146 7.13 -4.10 3.21
N TRP A 147 8.39 -3.65 3.26
CA TRP A 147 9.52 -4.21 2.51
C TRP A 147 10.71 -4.52 3.43
N PRO A 148 11.55 -5.51 3.08
CA PRO A 148 12.68 -5.91 3.92
C PRO A 148 13.81 -4.87 3.92
N SER A 149 14.40 -4.61 5.09
CA SER A 149 15.57 -3.73 5.22
C SER A 149 16.90 -4.49 5.00
N GLY A 150 17.97 -3.75 4.67
CA GLY A 150 19.36 -4.24 4.68
C GLY A 150 19.66 -5.42 3.75
N GLY A 151 18.90 -5.57 2.65
CA GLY A 151 19.05 -6.67 1.70
C GLY A 151 18.59 -8.05 2.21
N GLY A 152 17.98 -8.11 3.39
CA GLY A 152 17.45 -9.34 3.98
C GLY A 152 16.16 -9.84 3.32
N LYS A 153 15.62 -10.92 3.88
CA LYS A 153 14.24 -11.36 3.61
C LYS A 153 13.27 -10.60 4.52
N MET A 154 11.99 -10.61 4.15
CA MET A 154 10.95 -10.06 5.01
C MET A 154 10.90 -10.79 6.34
N ASN A 155 10.54 -10.05 7.39
CA ASN A 155 10.32 -10.56 8.73
C ASN A 155 9.32 -9.66 9.47
N THR A 156 8.91 -10.11 10.65
CA THR A 156 7.87 -9.44 11.47
C THR A 156 8.44 -8.64 12.65
N LEU A 157 9.73 -8.25 12.64
CA LEU A 157 10.35 -7.57 13.79
C LEU A 157 9.74 -6.18 14.01
N GLU A 158 9.63 -5.37 12.95
CA GLU A 158 8.95 -4.07 13.00
C GLU A 158 7.47 -4.22 13.38
N ASP A 159 6.75 -5.19 12.78
CA ASP A 159 5.35 -5.46 13.15
C ASP A 159 5.22 -5.76 14.66
N ALA A 160 6.09 -6.63 15.19
CA ALA A 160 6.12 -6.96 16.61
C ALA A 160 6.43 -5.74 17.50
N ALA A 161 7.33 -4.86 17.08
CA ALA A 161 7.66 -3.65 17.83
C ALA A 161 6.47 -2.66 17.93
N PHE A 162 5.67 -2.55 16.85
CA PHE A 162 4.43 -1.78 16.86
C PHE A 162 3.38 -2.44 17.75
N ILE A 163 3.15 -3.74 17.58
CA ILE A 163 2.18 -4.52 18.36
C ILE A 163 2.50 -4.46 19.86
N ASP A 164 3.74 -4.67 20.25
CA ASP A 164 4.16 -4.64 21.66
C ASP A 164 3.95 -3.25 22.29
N SER A 165 4.25 -2.20 21.53
CA SER A 165 4.04 -0.81 21.97
C SER A 165 2.55 -0.49 22.14
N LEU A 166 1.72 -0.90 21.18
CA LEU A 166 0.29 -0.61 21.13
C LEU A 166 -0.52 -1.44 22.12
N LYS A 167 -0.14 -2.71 22.33
CA LYS A 167 -0.79 -3.63 23.28
C LYS A 167 -0.72 -3.10 24.72
N ALA A 168 0.37 -2.44 25.09
CA ALA A 168 0.51 -1.80 26.39
C ALA A 168 -0.47 -0.64 26.59
N ALA A 169 -1.03 -0.07 25.51
CA ALA A 169 -1.97 1.04 25.51
C ALA A 169 -3.39 0.66 25.05
N ASP A 170 -3.67 -0.63 24.81
CA ASP A 170 -4.94 -1.14 24.28
C ASP A 170 -5.38 -0.47 22.97
N LYS A 171 -4.44 -0.34 22.03
CA LYS A 171 -4.68 0.29 20.71
C LYS A 171 -4.42 -0.69 19.56
N PRO A 172 -5.17 -0.60 18.45
CA PRO A 172 -4.97 -1.47 17.29
C PRO A 172 -3.75 -1.10 16.43
N TYR A 173 -3.26 -2.11 15.72
CA TYR A 173 -2.19 -2.02 14.71
C TYR A 173 -2.77 -2.19 13.31
N MET A 174 -2.36 -1.33 12.38
CA MET A 174 -2.58 -1.51 10.95
C MET A 174 -1.28 -2.00 10.31
N MET A 175 -1.31 -3.20 9.71
CA MET A 175 -0.16 -3.87 9.13
C MET A 175 0.00 -3.51 7.64
N PRO A 176 1.17 -3.04 7.18
CA PRO A 176 1.43 -2.79 5.77
C PRO A 176 1.76 -4.08 5.01
N ILE A 177 1.26 -4.25 3.79
CA ILE A 177 1.73 -5.30 2.88
C ILE A 177 1.93 -4.76 1.47
N SER A 178 2.93 -5.28 0.75
CA SER A 178 3.25 -4.84 -0.60
C SER A 178 3.88 -5.97 -1.42
N PRO A 179 3.66 -6.06 -2.75
CA PRO A 179 4.22 -7.16 -3.53
C PRO A 179 5.71 -7.03 -3.81
N TRP A 180 6.19 -5.82 -4.12
CA TRP A 180 7.60 -5.51 -4.40
C TRP A 180 7.82 -4.00 -4.36
N PHE A 181 9.00 -3.50 -4.72
CA PHE A 181 9.26 -2.07 -4.84
C PHE A 181 10.42 -1.80 -5.79
N PHE A 182 10.24 -0.81 -6.66
CA PHE A 182 11.30 -0.26 -7.49
C PHE A 182 10.97 1.19 -7.88
N ALA A 183 11.91 2.09 -7.65
CA ALA A 183 11.84 3.48 -8.11
C ALA A 183 13.17 3.92 -8.70
N ASP A 184 13.13 4.52 -9.89
CA ASP A 184 14.24 5.28 -10.49
C ASP A 184 13.67 6.61 -10.99
N MET A 185 13.53 7.55 -10.05
CA MET A 185 12.83 8.82 -10.20
C MET A 185 13.76 9.98 -9.80
N PRO A 186 14.64 10.47 -10.70
CA PRO A 186 15.65 11.48 -10.38
C PRO A 186 15.09 12.81 -9.87
N PHE A 187 13.94 13.27 -10.38
CA PHE A 187 13.34 14.52 -9.88
C PHE A 187 12.94 14.41 -8.41
N TYR A 188 12.51 13.23 -8.00
CA TYR A 188 12.10 12.93 -6.63
C TYR A 188 13.27 12.40 -5.77
N GLY A 189 14.49 12.35 -6.31
CA GLY A 189 15.67 11.85 -5.60
C GLY A 189 15.60 10.35 -5.26
N LYS A 190 14.77 9.57 -5.96
CA LYS A 190 14.61 8.13 -5.70
C LYS A 190 15.42 7.32 -6.71
N ASN A 191 16.23 6.39 -6.23
CA ASN A 191 16.86 5.37 -7.04
C ASN A 191 17.18 4.16 -6.14
N PHE A 192 16.15 3.40 -5.82
CA PHE A 192 16.24 2.27 -4.90
C PHE A 192 15.17 1.21 -5.18
N SER A 193 15.41 0.02 -4.63
CA SER A 193 14.60 -1.17 -4.81
C SER A 193 14.68 -2.02 -3.55
N PHE A 194 13.75 -2.95 -3.37
CA PHE A 194 13.80 -3.90 -2.25
C PHE A 194 13.80 -5.36 -2.74
N HIS A 195 14.15 -6.28 -1.85
CA HIS A 195 14.01 -7.71 -2.13
C HIS A 195 12.51 -8.07 -2.19
N GLY A 196 11.97 -8.30 -3.39
CA GLY A 196 10.52 -8.46 -3.60
C GLY A 196 10.07 -9.83 -4.14
N GLY A 197 10.99 -10.71 -4.53
CA GLY A 197 10.66 -11.92 -5.30
C GLY A 197 9.56 -12.79 -4.70
N SER A 198 9.67 -13.09 -3.41
CA SER A 198 8.69 -13.87 -2.62
C SER A 198 7.82 -13.01 -1.69
N LEU A 199 8.02 -11.70 -1.69
CA LEU A 199 7.51 -10.79 -0.65
C LEU A 199 5.98 -10.81 -0.54
N TRP A 200 5.27 -10.82 -1.67
CA TRP A 200 3.81 -10.85 -1.66
C TRP A 200 3.25 -12.03 -0.87
N ASN A 201 3.78 -13.23 -1.11
CA ASN A 201 3.38 -14.42 -0.38
C ASN A 201 3.84 -14.40 1.08
N GLU A 202 5.08 -13.96 1.34
CA GLU A 202 5.63 -13.84 2.69
C GLU A 202 4.75 -12.94 3.57
N ARG A 203 4.38 -11.74 3.10
CA ARG A 203 3.51 -10.83 3.85
C ARG A 203 2.10 -11.39 4.09
N TRP A 204 1.49 -12.08 3.12
CA TRP A 204 0.17 -12.71 3.36
C TRP A 204 0.23 -13.82 4.39
N VAL A 205 1.29 -14.63 4.40
CA VAL A 205 1.50 -15.63 5.46
C VAL A 205 1.69 -14.96 6.83
N GLU A 206 2.45 -13.87 6.88
CA GLU A 206 2.64 -13.09 8.10
C GLU A 206 1.33 -12.46 8.60
N VAL A 207 0.46 -11.96 7.71
CA VAL A 207 -0.88 -11.46 8.05
C VAL A 207 -1.69 -12.52 8.79
N PHE A 208 -1.69 -13.76 8.32
CA PHE A 208 -2.44 -14.86 8.97
C PHE A 208 -1.89 -15.23 10.35
N TYR A 209 -0.62 -14.96 10.60
CA TYR A 209 0.01 -15.22 11.90
C TYR A 209 -0.17 -14.05 12.87
N ILE A 210 -0.05 -12.82 12.36
CA ILE A 210 -0.12 -11.59 13.16
C ILE A 210 -1.56 -11.26 13.54
N ASP A 211 -2.52 -11.54 12.66
CA ASP A 211 -3.95 -11.21 12.84
C ASP A 211 -4.16 -9.74 13.25
N PRO A 212 -3.70 -8.77 12.42
CA PRO A 212 -3.82 -7.34 12.74
C PRO A 212 -5.28 -6.88 12.65
N GLU A 213 -5.60 -5.71 13.22
CA GLU A 213 -6.95 -5.10 13.08
C GLU A 213 -7.23 -4.70 11.62
N TRP A 214 -6.18 -4.21 10.94
CA TRP A 214 -6.24 -3.86 9.52
C TRP A 214 -4.99 -4.33 8.78
N VAL A 215 -5.19 -4.57 7.49
CA VAL A 215 -4.12 -4.75 6.51
C VAL A 215 -4.26 -3.65 5.47
N GLU A 216 -3.23 -2.82 5.31
CA GLU A 216 -3.16 -1.84 4.22
C GLU A 216 -2.27 -2.39 3.09
N ILE A 217 -2.86 -2.57 1.91
CA ILE A 217 -2.10 -2.94 0.70
C ILE A 217 -1.48 -1.67 0.11
N ILE A 218 -0.14 -1.64 0.09
CA ILE A 218 0.67 -0.59 -0.50
C ILE A 218 1.19 -1.11 -1.85
N SER A 219 0.60 -0.75 -2.99
CA SER A 219 -0.50 0.20 -3.16
C SER A 219 -1.45 -0.24 -4.26
N TRP A 220 -2.56 0.50 -4.42
CA TRP A 220 -3.44 0.30 -5.56
C TRP A 220 -2.82 0.81 -6.87
N ASN A 221 -2.25 2.03 -6.89
CA ASN A 221 -1.85 2.69 -8.14
C ASN A 221 -0.59 3.55 -8.02
N ASP A 222 0.36 3.23 -7.15
CA ASP A 222 1.67 3.91 -7.14
C ASP A 222 2.60 3.37 -8.23
N TYR A 223 2.47 3.94 -9.43
CA TYR A 223 3.29 3.57 -10.58
C TYR A 223 4.76 3.99 -10.42
N GLY A 224 5.04 5.09 -9.71
CA GLY A 224 6.39 5.63 -9.54
C GLY A 224 7.26 4.83 -8.57
N GLU A 225 6.65 3.98 -7.74
CA GLU A 225 7.37 3.05 -6.86
C GLU A 225 7.13 1.58 -7.23
N SER A 226 6.47 1.37 -8.37
CA SER A 226 6.17 0.08 -9.01
C SER A 226 5.30 -0.89 -8.21
N HIS A 227 4.91 -0.58 -6.98
CA HIS A 227 4.25 -1.55 -6.09
C HIS A 227 2.71 -1.59 -6.19
N TYR A 228 2.16 -1.13 -7.31
CA TYR A 228 0.74 -1.14 -7.59
C TYR A 228 0.21 -2.56 -7.84
N ILE A 229 -1.03 -2.82 -7.43
CA ILE A 229 -1.81 -4.03 -7.76
C ILE A 229 -3.07 -3.73 -8.58
N GLY A 230 -3.38 -2.45 -8.80
CA GLY A 230 -4.47 -1.99 -9.65
C GLY A 230 -4.14 -2.13 -11.14
N PRO A 231 -5.14 -1.93 -12.01
CA PRO A 231 -4.91 -1.95 -13.46
C PRO A 231 -4.01 -0.78 -13.87
N LEU A 232 -3.26 -0.93 -14.97
CA LEU A 232 -2.57 0.21 -15.56
C LEU A 232 -3.59 1.25 -16.04
N ASN A 233 -3.40 2.50 -15.63
CA ASN A 233 -4.13 3.65 -16.14
C ASN A 233 -3.14 4.77 -16.53
N GLU A 234 -2.99 5.01 -17.82
CA GLU A 234 -2.02 5.98 -18.34
C GLU A 234 -2.31 7.42 -17.88
N LYS A 235 -3.55 7.74 -17.47
CA LYS A 235 -3.89 9.02 -16.83
C LYS A 235 -3.07 9.28 -15.56
N GLY A 236 -2.60 8.22 -14.89
CA GLY A 236 -1.74 8.29 -13.71
C GLY A 236 -0.24 8.36 -13.99
N PHE A 237 0.20 8.35 -15.26
CA PHE A 237 1.63 8.34 -15.61
C PHE A 237 2.29 9.71 -15.68
N GLN A 238 1.55 10.79 -15.38
CA GLN A 238 2.06 12.17 -15.45
C GLN A 238 3.30 12.41 -14.58
N LEU A 239 3.46 11.65 -13.50
CA LEU A 239 4.65 11.70 -12.66
C LEU A 239 5.95 11.42 -13.44
N PHE A 240 5.89 10.55 -14.46
CA PHE A 240 7.05 10.24 -15.31
C PHE A 240 7.38 11.37 -16.30
N ASP A 241 6.39 12.18 -16.70
CA ASP A 241 6.62 13.36 -17.54
C ASP A 241 7.35 14.46 -16.74
N ALA A 242 7.01 14.60 -15.46
CA ALA A 242 7.65 15.55 -14.55
C ALA A 242 9.05 15.11 -14.10
N ASP A 243 9.27 13.81 -13.98
CA ASP A 243 10.47 13.24 -13.39
C ASP A 243 11.76 13.43 -14.21
N LYS A 244 11.62 13.66 -15.52
CA LYS A 244 12.75 13.75 -16.48
C LYS A 244 13.66 12.51 -16.48
N GLY A 245 13.20 11.39 -15.92
CA GLY A 245 13.83 10.09 -16.01
C GLY A 245 13.94 9.59 -17.45
N SER A 246 14.74 8.55 -17.66
CA SER A 246 15.08 8.09 -19.01
C SER A 246 13.92 7.39 -19.74
N TYR A 247 12.97 6.80 -19.01
CA TYR A 247 11.75 6.18 -19.55
C TYR A 247 10.72 5.93 -18.44
N ASN A 248 9.46 5.68 -18.83
CA ASN A 248 8.41 5.21 -17.93
C ASN A 248 8.49 3.67 -17.82
N TYR A 249 8.97 3.15 -16.69
CA TYR A 249 9.10 1.72 -16.42
C TYR A 249 7.80 1.03 -15.99
N ALA A 250 6.72 1.78 -15.70
CA ALA A 250 5.41 1.21 -15.43
C ALA A 250 4.63 0.90 -16.73
N ARG A 251 4.97 1.55 -17.85
CA ARG A 251 4.30 1.35 -19.14
C ARG A 251 4.46 -0.09 -19.61
N GLY A 252 3.33 -0.79 -19.76
CA GLY A 252 3.30 -2.17 -20.24
C GLY A 252 3.76 -3.21 -19.21
N MET A 253 3.81 -2.86 -17.92
CA MET A 253 4.14 -3.78 -16.82
C MET A 253 2.90 -4.08 -15.97
N PRO A 254 1.98 -4.97 -16.39
CA PRO A 254 0.80 -5.28 -15.60
C PRO A 254 1.17 -6.01 -14.30
N HIS A 255 0.67 -5.52 -13.16
CA HIS A 255 0.85 -6.12 -11.83
C HIS A 255 -0.47 -6.63 -11.22
N ASP A 256 -1.58 -6.41 -11.93
CA ASP A 256 -2.94 -6.73 -11.46
C ASP A 256 -3.20 -8.24 -11.32
N GLY A 257 -2.32 -9.09 -11.85
CA GLY A 257 -2.31 -10.53 -11.58
C GLY A 257 -2.18 -10.87 -10.09
N TRP A 258 -1.55 -10.02 -9.27
CA TRP A 258 -1.48 -10.24 -7.82
C TRP A 258 -2.83 -10.14 -7.11
N ARG A 259 -3.85 -9.54 -7.74
CA ARG A 259 -5.22 -9.51 -7.20
C ARG A 259 -5.95 -10.84 -7.29
N LEU A 260 -5.53 -11.74 -8.20
CA LEU A 260 -6.28 -12.95 -8.53
C LEU A 260 -6.54 -13.86 -7.31
N GLN A 261 -5.61 -13.89 -6.36
CA GLN A 261 -5.70 -14.73 -5.15
C GLN A 261 -6.14 -13.96 -3.90
N LEU A 262 -6.34 -12.64 -4.00
CA LEU A 262 -6.76 -11.81 -2.87
C LEU A 262 -8.11 -12.19 -2.29
N PRO A 263 -9.15 -12.54 -3.07
CA PRO A 263 -10.43 -12.96 -2.48
C PRO A 263 -10.26 -14.11 -1.48
N PHE A 264 -9.44 -15.11 -1.82
CA PHE A 264 -9.17 -16.23 -0.90
C PHE A 264 -8.37 -15.75 0.33
N ALA A 265 -7.29 -15.02 0.13
CA ALA A 265 -6.43 -14.57 1.24
C ALA A 265 -7.18 -13.64 2.20
N ILE A 266 -7.95 -12.69 1.68
CA ILE A 266 -8.77 -11.77 2.47
C ILE A 266 -9.90 -12.50 3.18
N ASP A 267 -10.55 -13.48 2.53
CA ASP A 267 -11.59 -14.28 3.19
C ASP A 267 -11.01 -15.12 4.34
N VAL A 268 -9.81 -15.69 4.19
CA VAL A 268 -9.09 -16.37 5.27
C VAL A 268 -8.77 -15.40 6.40
N TYR A 269 -8.23 -14.23 6.09
CA TYR A 269 -7.92 -13.19 7.09
C TYR A 269 -9.19 -12.79 7.88
N LYS A 270 -10.28 -12.44 7.19
CA LYS A 270 -11.50 -11.95 7.83
C LYS A 270 -12.30 -13.01 8.58
N ASN A 271 -12.31 -14.25 8.09
CA ASN A 271 -13.21 -15.31 8.58
C ASN A 271 -12.46 -16.50 9.21
N GLY A 272 -11.14 -16.47 9.25
CA GLY A 272 -10.26 -17.58 9.65
C GLY A 272 -10.17 -18.72 8.64
N THR A 273 -11.08 -18.80 7.65
CA THR A 273 -11.11 -19.86 6.62
C THR A 273 -11.72 -19.36 5.32
N ALA A 274 -11.34 -19.98 4.20
CA ALA A 274 -11.97 -19.79 2.89
C ALA A 274 -11.92 -21.09 2.07
N SER A 275 -12.82 -21.24 1.11
CA SER A 275 -12.80 -22.34 0.14
C SER A 275 -12.20 -21.88 -1.18
N VAL A 276 -11.36 -22.72 -1.78
CA VAL A 276 -10.85 -22.47 -3.14
C VAL A 276 -11.99 -22.72 -4.13
N LYS A 277 -12.59 -21.65 -4.63
CA LYS A 277 -13.67 -21.70 -5.64
C LYS A 277 -13.13 -21.94 -7.05
N GLN A 278 -11.93 -21.44 -7.31
CA GLN A 278 -11.24 -21.55 -8.58
C GLN A 278 -9.75 -21.68 -8.31
N GLU A 279 -9.13 -22.71 -8.88
CA GLU A 279 -7.68 -22.86 -8.83
C GLU A 279 -7.03 -21.80 -9.73
N SER A 280 -5.89 -21.26 -9.30
CA SER A 280 -5.19 -20.21 -10.04
C SER A 280 -3.69 -20.33 -9.93
N LEU A 281 -3.00 -19.87 -10.96
CA LEU A 281 -1.55 -19.71 -11.01
C LEU A 281 -1.24 -18.25 -11.37
N VAL A 282 -0.52 -17.56 -10.50
CA VAL A 282 0.02 -16.22 -10.76
C VAL A 282 1.52 -16.36 -10.93
N MET A 283 2.08 -15.78 -11.99
CA MET A 283 3.52 -15.82 -12.28
C MET A 283 4.05 -14.41 -12.47
N TRP A 284 5.22 -14.13 -11.93
CA TRP A 284 5.89 -12.85 -12.10
C TRP A 284 7.41 -13.03 -12.21
N TYR A 285 8.03 -12.11 -12.93
CA TYR A 285 9.47 -12.09 -13.15
C TYR A 285 9.88 -10.67 -13.54
N ARG A 286 11.17 -10.37 -13.42
CA ARG A 286 11.72 -9.12 -13.92
C ARG A 286 12.13 -9.29 -15.37
N THR A 287 11.86 -8.30 -16.21
CA THR A 287 12.18 -8.35 -17.63
C THR A 287 13.65 -8.00 -17.92
N GLN A 288 14.33 -7.40 -16.94
CA GLN A 288 15.74 -7.04 -16.97
C GLN A 288 16.57 -8.12 -16.27
N SER A 289 17.68 -8.49 -16.89
CA SER A 289 18.68 -9.37 -16.25
C SER A 289 19.28 -8.69 -15.01
N GLU A 290 19.65 -9.48 -14.02
CA GLU A 290 20.55 -9.10 -12.91
C GLU A 290 21.78 -8.31 -13.39
N SER A 291 22.32 -8.70 -14.55
CA SER A 291 23.51 -8.09 -15.15
C SER A 291 23.21 -6.88 -16.06
N ALA A 292 21.95 -6.49 -16.24
CA ALA A 292 21.57 -5.43 -17.18
C ALA A 292 21.98 -4.04 -16.67
N CYS A 293 22.10 -3.86 -15.36
CA CYS A 293 22.60 -2.63 -14.76
C CYS A 293 24.13 -2.67 -14.70
N GLY A 294 24.81 -1.86 -15.52
CA GLY A 294 26.18 -1.45 -15.18
C GLY A 294 26.20 -0.72 -13.83
N ASN A 295 27.39 -0.49 -13.23
CA ASN A 295 27.62 0.11 -11.89
C ASN A 295 27.02 1.53 -11.64
N LYS A 296 26.00 1.96 -12.39
CA LYS A 296 25.33 3.25 -12.29
C LYS A 296 24.06 3.24 -11.42
N SER A 297 23.59 2.08 -10.96
CA SER A 297 22.48 2.04 -10.01
C SER A 297 22.99 2.20 -8.57
N SER A 298 22.34 3.08 -7.81
CA SER A 298 22.46 3.15 -6.35
C SER A 298 21.67 2.05 -5.65
N VAL A 299 21.35 0.94 -6.35
CA VAL A 299 20.91 -0.30 -5.71
C VAL A 299 21.91 -0.56 -4.60
N ASP A 300 21.39 -0.55 -3.37
CA ASP A 300 22.13 -0.68 -2.13
C ASP A 300 23.20 -1.76 -2.30
N ASP A 301 24.44 -1.45 -1.94
CA ASP A 301 25.53 -2.44 -2.00
C ASP A 301 25.16 -3.69 -1.19
N ASP A 302 24.30 -3.56 -0.19
CA ASP A 302 23.78 -4.67 0.59
C ASP A 302 22.76 -5.52 -0.19
N LEU A 303 21.92 -4.93 -1.05
CA LEU A 303 21.06 -5.67 -2.00
C LEU A 303 21.87 -6.43 -3.05
N LYS A 304 22.95 -5.81 -3.55
CA LYS A 304 23.89 -6.45 -4.48
C LYS A 304 24.58 -7.64 -3.81
N LYS A 305 25.12 -7.47 -2.59
CA LYS A 305 25.75 -8.55 -1.81
C LYS A 305 24.76 -9.67 -1.49
N ALA A 306 23.51 -9.34 -1.19
CA ALA A 306 22.47 -10.32 -0.89
C ALA A 306 22.00 -11.12 -2.13
N GLY A 307 22.35 -10.68 -3.34
CA GLY A 307 21.80 -11.25 -4.56
C GLY A 307 20.28 -11.13 -4.61
N ALA A 308 19.75 -9.97 -4.20
CA ALA A 308 18.31 -9.72 -4.10
C ALA A 308 17.58 -9.71 -5.45
N HIS A 309 18.36 -9.75 -6.53
CA HIS A 309 17.94 -9.53 -7.89
C HIS A 309 18.41 -10.67 -8.79
N LYS A 310 18.23 -11.92 -8.34
CA LYS A 310 18.48 -13.10 -9.17
C LYS A 310 17.55 -13.16 -10.37
N ASN A 311 18.05 -13.73 -11.46
CA ASN A 311 17.25 -14.08 -12.63
C ASN A 311 16.37 -15.29 -12.30
N GLN A 312 15.17 -15.03 -11.77
CA GLN A 312 14.21 -16.03 -11.34
C GLN A 312 12.80 -15.72 -11.85
N ILE A 313 12.02 -16.78 -12.02
CA ILE A 313 10.58 -16.71 -12.24
C ILE A 313 9.93 -17.18 -10.94
N PHE A 314 9.04 -16.35 -10.42
CA PHE A 314 8.27 -16.63 -9.22
C PHE A 314 6.85 -16.99 -9.62
N PHE A 315 6.22 -17.83 -8.81
CA PHE A 315 4.81 -18.13 -8.98
C PHE A 315 4.14 -18.43 -7.64
N SER A 316 2.83 -18.22 -7.61
CA SER A 316 1.94 -18.62 -6.52
C SER A 316 0.80 -19.43 -7.11
N ALA A 317 0.48 -20.56 -6.50
CA ALA A 317 -0.62 -21.40 -6.90
C ALA A 317 -1.62 -21.58 -5.75
N LEU A 318 -2.87 -21.30 -6.05
CA LEU A 318 -3.99 -21.58 -5.16
C LEU A 318 -4.70 -22.83 -5.68
N LEU A 319 -4.66 -23.90 -4.91
CA LEU A 319 -5.14 -25.23 -5.31
C LEU A 319 -6.24 -25.71 -4.38
N GLY A 320 -7.27 -26.38 -4.92
CA GLY A 320 -8.40 -26.91 -4.15
C GLY A 320 -8.07 -28.20 -3.40
N SER A 321 -6.93 -28.81 -3.69
CA SER A 321 -6.40 -29.99 -3.01
C SER A 321 -4.88 -30.04 -3.14
N ASN A 322 -4.21 -30.85 -2.30
CA ASN A 322 -2.77 -31.04 -2.40
C ASN A 322 -2.40 -31.62 -3.77
N ALA A 323 -1.56 -30.91 -4.52
CA ALA A 323 -0.99 -31.37 -5.78
C ALA A 323 0.44 -30.86 -5.95
N SER A 324 1.21 -31.50 -6.83
CA SER A 324 2.55 -31.06 -7.19
C SER A 324 2.52 -30.16 -8.42
N ILE A 325 3.33 -29.10 -8.42
CA ILE A 325 3.41 -28.17 -9.55
C ILE A 325 4.68 -28.46 -10.34
N LYS A 326 4.50 -28.67 -11.65
CA LYS A 326 5.58 -28.80 -12.62
C LYS A 326 5.58 -27.58 -13.53
N ALA A 327 6.67 -26.82 -13.52
CA ALA A 327 6.86 -25.68 -14.39
C ALA A 327 7.94 -25.98 -15.43
N THR A 328 7.62 -25.73 -16.70
CA THR A 328 8.52 -25.93 -17.84
C THR A 328 8.74 -24.60 -18.56
N PHE A 329 10.00 -24.19 -18.69
CA PHE A 329 10.41 -22.95 -19.34
C PHE A 329 11.41 -23.28 -20.46
N GLY A 330 10.92 -23.40 -21.69
CA GLY A 330 11.71 -23.98 -22.78
C GLY A 330 12.12 -25.43 -22.42
N ASP A 331 13.42 -25.71 -22.42
CA ASP A 331 13.97 -27.02 -22.05
C ASP A 331 14.24 -27.19 -20.55
N MET A 332 14.00 -26.15 -19.73
CA MET A 332 14.21 -26.21 -18.28
C MET A 332 12.97 -26.72 -17.55
N GLU A 333 13.14 -27.75 -16.72
CA GLU A 333 12.10 -28.32 -15.86
C GLU A 333 12.41 -28.02 -14.38
N LYS A 334 11.40 -27.53 -13.64
CA LYS A 334 11.45 -27.32 -12.19
C LYS A 334 10.21 -27.91 -11.53
N HIS A 335 10.43 -28.58 -10.40
CA HIS A 335 9.36 -29.14 -9.56
C HIS A 335 9.25 -28.30 -8.28
N ALA A 336 8.02 -27.94 -7.91
CA ALA A 336 7.68 -27.45 -6.58
C ALA A 336 6.68 -28.40 -5.94
N SER A 337 6.97 -28.78 -4.70
CA SER A 337 6.18 -29.70 -3.88
C SER A 337 5.45 -28.94 -2.80
#